data_AF-A0A0C9QHY0-F1
#
_entry.id   AF-A0A0C9QHY0-F1
#
_cell.length_a   1.000
_cell.length_b   1.000
_cell.length_c   1.000
_cell.angle_alpha   90.00
_cell.angle_beta   90.00
_cell.angle_gamma   90.00
#
_symmetry.space_group_name_H-M   'P 1'
#
loop_
_entity.id
_entity.type
_entity.pdbx_description
1 polymer ?
#
loop_
_entity_poly.entity_id
_entity_poly.type
_entity_poly.pdbx_seq_one_letter_code
_entity_poly.pdbx_strand_id
1 'polypeptide(L)'
;MSPPMLLVHGGAGGIGDARVPGKVQGMKLALKAGLPLLMPAMECGGHKGGSALDAVEAAVRAMEEDENFNAGYGACLNSDGNVEVEASIMEGSQLRAGCVTLLQDIKYPITVARHVMERTNHTFLGGVSAQKFALENGAVQLPQGSLVTQSARDALAQFKKQQAEGKDTTYATTELDTAVKERPGEPGTVGAVAIDAKGNIAVATSTGGITGKVPGRIGDTPLLGCGTYADNKWGGVSTTGHGETIMRFNLAQKNSSQYSLREYVSTSSHRGGMQRDD
;
A
#
# COMPACT_ATOMS: atom_id res chain seq x y z
N MET A 1 14.66 23.67 -4.09
CA MET A 1 13.47 22.80 -3.96
C MET A 1 13.85 21.44 -4.49
N SER A 2 13.46 20.36 -3.81
CA SER A 2 13.71 19.00 -4.31
C SER A 2 12.85 18.75 -5.55
N PRO A 3 13.36 18.06 -6.59
CA PRO A 3 12.54 17.68 -7.72
C PRO A 3 11.40 16.77 -7.24
N PRO A 4 10.14 16.97 -7.70
CA PRO A 4 9.06 16.08 -7.33
C PRO A 4 9.37 14.64 -7.75
N MET A 5 8.98 13.68 -6.92
CA MET A 5 9.27 12.27 -7.15
C MET A 5 8.07 11.42 -6.78
N LEU A 6 7.81 10.39 -7.60
CA LEU A 6 6.83 9.35 -7.35
C LEU A 6 7.52 8.00 -7.46
N LEU A 7 7.37 7.18 -6.43
CA LEU A 7 7.78 5.78 -6.39
C LEU A 7 6.54 4.91 -6.26
N VAL A 8 6.49 3.79 -6.98
CA VAL A 8 5.41 2.80 -6.89
C VAL A 8 5.98 1.40 -6.73
N HIS A 9 5.23 0.50 -6.08
CA HIS A 9 5.52 -0.93 -6.06
C HIS A 9 4.26 -1.76 -6.33
N GLY A 10 4.44 -2.95 -6.90
CA GLY A 10 3.37 -3.88 -7.27
C GLY A 10 3.45 -5.24 -6.56
N GLY A 11 4.16 -5.30 -5.43
CA GLY A 11 4.35 -6.49 -4.62
C GLY A 11 5.81 -6.89 -4.43
N ALA A 12 6.07 -7.71 -3.41
CA ALA A 12 7.36 -8.36 -3.16
C ALA A 12 7.16 -9.87 -3.05
N GLY A 13 8.00 -10.65 -3.71
CA GLY A 13 7.91 -12.11 -3.82
C GLY A 13 8.19 -12.59 -5.24
N GLY A 14 8.27 -13.90 -5.42
CA GLY A 14 8.66 -14.51 -6.69
C GLY A 14 7.65 -14.26 -7.80
N ILE A 15 7.97 -13.42 -8.77
CA ILE A 15 7.11 -13.16 -9.93
C ILE A 15 7.48 -14.15 -11.03
N GLY A 16 6.57 -15.05 -11.39
CA GLY A 16 6.78 -15.93 -12.53
C GLY A 16 6.92 -15.13 -13.83
N ASP A 17 7.82 -15.55 -14.73
CA ASP A 17 8.21 -14.80 -15.94
C ASP A 17 7.01 -14.32 -16.78
N ALA A 18 5.97 -15.16 -16.88
CA ALA A 18 4.75 -14.83 -17.63
C ALA A 18 3.98 -13.62 -17.07
N ARG A 19 4.13 -13.30 -15.78
CA ARG A 19 3.45 -12.17 -15.11
C ARG A 19 4.26 -10.87 -15.16
N VAL A 20 5.56 -10.94 -15.46
CA VAL A 20 6.45 -9.77 -15.46
C VAL A 20 5.98 -8.68 -16.44
N PRO A 21 5.64 -8.97 -17.71
CA PRO A 21 5.23 -7.93 -18.66
C PRO A 21 4.00 -7.15 -18.20
N GLY A 22 2.97 -7.84 -17.71
CA GLY A 22 1.74 -7.24 -17.19
C GLY A 22 2.01 -6.32 -16.00
N LYS A 23 2.78 -6.80 -15.01
CA LYS A 23 3.17 -5.99 -13.84
C LYS A 23 3.98 -4.76 -14.24
N VAL A 24 4.97 -4.88 -15.14
CA VAL A 24 5.78 -3.74 -15.60
C VAL A 24 4.89 -2.71 -16.32
N GLN A 25 3.97 -3.16 -17.16
CA GLN A 25 3.04 -2.27 -17.84
C GLN A 25 2.11 -1.56 -16.84
N GLY A 26 1.55 -2.28 -15.87
CA GLY A 26 0.74 -1.70 -14.81
C GLY A 26 1.48 -0.66 -13.97
N MET A 27 2.76 -0.90 -13.62
CA MET A 27 3.60 0.10 -12.94
C MET A 27 3.79 1.36 -13.77
N LYS A 28 4.00 1.23 -15.09
CA LYS A 28 4.09 2.41 -15.98
C LYS A 28 2.79 3.19 -16.04
N LEU A 29 1.64 2.51 -16.04
CA LEU A 29 0.32 3.15 -16.01
C LEU A 29 0.09 3.88 -14.68
N ALA A 30 0.46 3.27 -13.55
CA ALA A 30 0.41 3.91 -12.24
C ALA A 30 1.26 5.19 -12.17
N LEU A 31 2.50 5.12 -12.67
CA LEU A 31 3.38 6.29 -12.79
C LEU A 31 2.75 7.36 -13.70
N LYS A 32 2.20 6.98 -14.85
CA LYS A 32 1.54 7.90 -15.79
C LYS A 32 0.32 8.59 -15.17
N ALA A 33 -0.41 7.90 -14.28
CA ALA A 33 -1.56 8.47 -13.57
C ALA A 33 -1.13 9.47 -12.47
N GLY A 34 -0.06 9.16 -11.72
CA GLY A 34 0.35 9.97 -10.57
C GLY A 34 1.33 11.11 -10.88
N LEU A 35 2.34 10.90 -11.74
CA LEU A 35 3.41 11.88 -11.97
C LEU A 35 2.93 13.27 -12.43
N PRO A 36 1.96 13.40 -13.35
CA PRO A 36 1.47 14.72 -13.79
C PRO A 36 0.88 15.56 -12.65
N LEU A 37 0.40 14.90 -11.58
CA LEU A 37 -0.18 15.56 -10.40
C LEU A 37 0.88 16.14 -9.46
N LEU A 38 2.15 15.77 -9.63
CA LEU A 38 3.27 16.35 -8.86
C LEU A 38 3.87 17.60 -9.49
N MET A 39 3.57 17.84 -10.76
CA MET A 39 4.15 18.95 -11.50
C MET A 39 3.40 20.26 -11.20
N PRO A 40 4.09 21.42 -11.22
CA PRO A 40 3.42 22.71 -11.16
C PRO A 40 2.42 22.85 -12.32
N ALA A 41 1.24 23.43 -12.08
CA ALA A 41 0.17 23.56 -13.07
C ALA A 41 0.61 24.17 -14.43
N MET A 42 1.66 25.00 -14.41
CA MET A 42 2.22 25.67 -15.59
C MET A 42 3.03 24.72 -16.49
N GLU A 43 3.49 23.60 -15.94
CA GLU A 43 4.28 22.55 -16.61
C GLU A 43 3.41 21.32 -16.95
N CYS A 44 2.18 21.26 -16.43
CA CYS A 44 1.26 20.14 -16.58
C CYS A 44 0.49 20.10 -17.93
N GLY A 45 0.94 20.79 -18.98
CA GLY A 45 0.31 20.73 -20.31
C GLY A 45 -1.19 21.05 -20.34
N GLY A 46 -1.69 21.88 -19.41
CA GLY A 46 -3.11 22.24 -19.30
C GLY A 46 -3.89 21.56 -18.17
N HIS A 47 -3.28 20.66 -17.40
CA HIS A 47 -3.91 20.10 -16.19
C HIS A 47 -3.68 20.99 -14.95
N LYS A 48 -4.63 21.01 -14.01
CA LYS A 48 -4.38 21.58 -12.67
C LYS A 48 -3.31 20.71 -12.00
N GLY A 49 -2.19 21.32 -11.59
CA GLY A 49 -1.22 20.65 -10.73
C GLY A 49 -1.90 20.16 -9.45
N GLY A 50 -1.46 19.01 -8.94
CA GLY A 50 -2.00 18.38 -7.73
C GLY A 50 -1.03 18.47 -6.55
N SER A 51 -1.29 17.64 -5.54
CA SER A 51 -0.44 17.45 -4.36
C SER A 51 0.19 16.05 -4.36
N ALA A 52 1.16 15.82 -3.47
CA ALA A 52 1.69 14.47 -3.23
C ALA A 52 0.57 13.47 -2.92
N LEU A 53 -0.46 13.91 -2.19
CA LEU A 53 -1.63 13.11 -1.82
C LEU A 53 -2.45 12.69 -3.05
N ASP A 54 -2.68 13.62 -3.99
CA ASP A 54 -3.39 13.32 -5.24
C ASP A 54 -2.60 12.34 -6.10
N ALA A 55 -1.27 12.50 -6.16
CA ALA A 55 -0.40 11.65 -6.96
C ALA A 55 -0.39 10.20 -6.47
N VAL A 56 -0.26 9.97 -5.15
CA VAL A 56 -0.26 8.60 -4.61
C VAL A 56 -1.62 7.93 -4.72
N GLU A 57 -2.72 8.68 -4.54
CA GLU A 57 -4.06 8.15 -4.75
C GLU A 57 -4.26 7.72 -6.21
N ALA A 58 -3.92 8.59 -7.17
CA ALA A 58 -4.08 8.29 -8.60
C ALA A 58 -3.24 7.07 -9.03
N ALA A 59 -1.99 6.98 -8.54
CA ALA A 59 -1.13 5.84 -8.81
C ALA A 59 -1.70 4.53 -8.26
N VAL A 60 -2.19 4.52 -7.02
CA VAL A 60 -2.76 3.32 -6.39
C VAL A 60 -4.09 2.93 -7.04
N ARG A 61 -4.96 3.90 -7.38
CA ARG A 61 -6.20 3.61 -8.12
C ARG A 61 -5.96 2.92 -9.45
N ALA A 62 -4.93 3.35 -10.19
CA ALA A 62 -4.56 2.71 -11.45
C ALA A 62 -4.12 1.24 -11.25
N MET A 63 -3.50 0.92 -10.11
CA MET A 63 -3.14 -0.45 -9.76
C MET A 63 -4.33 -1.26 -9.22
N GLU A 64 -5.28 -0.61 -8.53
CA GLU A 64 -6.54 -1.24 -8.06
C GLU A 64 -7.48 -1.63 -9.21
N GLU A 65 -7.31 -1.06 -10.41
CA GLU A 65 -8.05 -1.45 -11.61
C GLU A 65 -7.36 -2.53 -12.45
N ASP A 66 -6.15 -2.94 -12.08
CA ASP A 66 -5.32 -3.83 -12.90
C ASP A 66 -5.16 -5.20 -12.21
N GLU A 67 -5.75 -6.24 -12.84
CA GLU A 67 -5.72 -7.64 -12.37
C GLU A 67 -4.33 -8.22 -12.16
N ASN A 68 -3.27 -7.57 -12.67
CA ASN A 68 -1.90 -7.98 -12.44
C ASN A 68 -1.46 -7.75 -10.98
N PHE A 69 -2.21 -6.99 -10.19
CA PHE A 69 -1.92 -6.68 -8.80
C PHE A 69 -2.95 -7.23 -7.81
N ASN A 70 -2.53 -7.38 -6.57
CA ASN A 70 -3.39 -7.85 -5.48
C ASN A 70 -3.92 -6.65 -4.70
N ALA A 71 -4.77 -5.86 -5.36
CA ALA A 71 -5.49 -4.74 -4.79
C ALA A 71 -6.70 -4.45 -5.70
N GLY A 72 -7.87 -4.12 -5.12
CA GLY A 72 -9.07 -3.91 -5.92
C GLY A 72 -9.38 -5.10 -6.84
N TYR A 73 -9.49 -4.85 -8.15
CA TYR A 73 -9.67 -5.88 -9.18
C TYR A 73 -8.39 -6.69 -9.35
N GLY A 74 -8.46 -8.00 -9.04
CA GLY A 74 -7.27 -8.86 -8.97
C GLY A 74 -6.84 -9.22 -7.54
N ALA A 75 -7.52 -8.67 -6.52
CA ALA A 75 -7.32 -9.04 -5.13
C ALA A 75 -7.44 -10.56 -4.90
N CYS A 76 -6.58 -11.08 -4.01
CA CYS A 76 -6.61 -12.46 -3.58
C CYS A 76 -7.91 -12.80 -2.84
N LEU A 77 -8.28 -14.09 -2.87
CA LEU A 77 -9.50 -14.58 -2.23
C LEU A 77 -9.23 -15.09 -0.82
N ASN A 78 -10.16 -14.84 0.09
CA ASN A 78 -10.20 -15.51 1.39
C ASN A 78 -10.62 -16.99 1.24
N SER A 79 -10.60 -17.74 2.33
CA SER A 79 -10.93 -19.17 2.34
C SER A 79 -12.37 -19.48 1.91
N ASP A 80 -13.28 -18.51 2.02
CA ASP A 80 -14.67 -18.61 1.53
C ASP A 80 -14.81 -18.28 0.03
N GLY A 81 -13.74 -17.83 -0.62
CA GLY A 81 -13.75 -17.45 -2.03
C GLY A 81 -14.19 -16.00 -2.29
N ASN A 82 -14.23 -15.16 -1.25
CA ASN A 82 -14.61 -13.75 -1.35
C ASN A 82 -13.38 -12.84 -1.34
N VAL A 83 -13.53 -11.65 -1.94
CA VAL A 83 -12.53 -10.58 -1.87
C VAL A 83 -12.84 -9.69 -0.67
N GLU A 84 -11.83 -9.43 0.15
CA GLU A 84 -11.87 -8.45 1.24
C GLU A 84 -10.63 -7.57 1.13
N VAL A 85 -10.81 -6.27 0.85
CA VAL A 85 -9.70 -5.36 0.59
C VAL A 85 -9.46 -4.37 1.72
N GLU A 86 -8.22 -3.92 1.81
CA GLU A 86 -7.72 -3.01 2.83
C GLU A 86 -6.90 -1.92 2.16
N ALA A 87 -6.99 -0.68 2.63
CA ALA A 87 -6.22 0.43 2.10
C ALA A 87 -5.99 1.52 3.14
N SER A 88 -4.91 2.26 2.96
CA SER A 88 -4.48 3.35 3.82
C SER A 88 -3.78 4.43 3.02
N ILE A 89 -4.00 5.68 3.43
CA ILE A 89 -3.33 6.84 2.87
C ILE A 89 -2.93 7.79 4.00
N MET A 90 -1.75 8.40 3.90
CA MET A 90 -1.21 9.30 4.92
C MET A 90 -0.49 10.48 4.27
N GLU A 91 -0.72 11.69 4.77
CA GLU A 91 0.08 12.88 4.45
C GLU A 91 1.07 13.22 5.57
N GLY A 92 2.28 13.64 5.20
CA GLY A 92 3.36 13.89 6.14
C GLY A 92 3.36 15.28 6.78
N SER A 93 2.59 16.24 6.26
CA SER A 93 2.64 17.64 6.73
C SER A 93 1.97 17.84 8.09
N GLN A 94 0.83 17.17 8.31
CA GLN A 94 0.07 17.20 9.56
C GLN A 94 -0.18 15.79 10.11
N LEU A 95 0.43 14.76 9.51
CA LEU A 95 0.24 13.36 9.87
C LEU A 95 -1.22 12.89 9.77
N ARG A 96 -2.05 13.57 8.95
CA ARG A 96 -3.42 13.12 8.70
C ARG A 96 -3.36 11.81 7.93
N ALA A 97 -4.25 10.90 8.27
CA ALA A 97 -4.34 9.61 7.64
C ALA A 97 -5.77 9.09 7.61
N GLY A 98 -6.02 8.16 6.71
CA GLY A 98 -7.27 7.42 6.64
C GLY A 98 -7.01 5.99 6.24
N CYS A 99 -7.75 5.08 6.87
CA CYS A 99 -7.59 3.64 6.75
C CYS A 99 -8.97 2.98 6.62
N VAL A 100 -9.04 1.95 5.79
CA VAL A 100 -10.21 1.08 5.63
C VAL A 100 -9.79 -0.37 5.57
N THR A 101 -10.66 -1.26 6.08
CA THR A 101 -10.44 -2.71 6.04
C THR A 101 -11.74 -3.45 5.83
N LEU A 102 -11.65 -4.65 5.27
CA LEU A 102 -12.77 -5.56 5.03
C LEU A 102 -13.85 -4.94 4.12
N LEU A 103 -13.44 -4.08 3.19
CA LEU A 103 -14.33 -3.60 2.15
C LEU A 103 -14.56 -4.71 1.12
N GLN A 104 -15.75 -4.72 0.52
CA GLN A 104 -16.12 -5.66 -0.52
C GLN A 104 -16.77 -4.91 -1.68
N ASP A 105 -16.47 -5.34 -2.91
CA ASP A 105 -17.07 -4.83 -4.14
C ASP A 105 -17.03 -3.29 -4.26
N ILE A 106 -16.02 -2.64 -3.69
CA ILE A 106 -15.75 -1.21 -3.86
C ILE A 106 -14.66 -1.05 -4.91
N LYS A 107 -14.90 -0.20 -5.91
CA LYS A 107 -13.96 -0.02 -7.03
C LYS A 107 -12.60 0.52 -6.60
N TYR A 108 -12.54 1.46 -5.66
CA TYR A 108 -11.31 2.12 -5.24
C TYR A 108 -11.19 2.23 -3.71
N PRO A 109 -10.74 1.18 -3.02
CA PRO A 109 -10.52 1.20 -1.57
C PRO A 109 -9.64 2.37 -1.11
N ILE A 110 -8.58 2.72 -1.85
CA ILE A 110 -7.70 3.84 -1.48
C ILE A 110 -8.41 5.19 -1.43
N THR A 111 -9.37 5.41 -2.33
CA THR A 111 -10.19 6.63 -2.32
C THR A 111 -11.11 6.68 -1.11
N VAL A 112 -11.65 5.53 -0.68
CA VAL A 112 -12.43 5.47 0.57
C VAL A 112 -11.53 5.79 1.77
N ALA A 113 -10.31 5.26 1.81
CA ALA A 113 -9.33 5.60 2.83
C ALA A 113 -9.08 7.12 2.89
N ARG A 114 -8.91 7.78 1.73
CA ARG A 114 -8.81 9.24 1.65
C ARG A 114 -10.07 9.95 2.16
N HIS A 115 -11.25 9.45 1.85
CA HIS A 115 -12.50 10.02 2.36
C HIS A 115 -12.60 9.91 3.89
N VAL A 116 -12.12 8.82 4.51
CA VAL A 116 -12.03 8.73 5.98
C VAL A 116 -11.18 9.87 6.53
N MET A 117 -10.00 10.09 5.94
CA MET A 117 -9.06 11.16 6.35
C MET A 117 -9.65 12.57 6.21
N GLU A 118 -10.38 12.84 5.12
CA GLU A 118 -10.81 14.20 4.76
C GLU A 118 -12.20 14.55 5.30
N ARG A 119 -13.06 13.56 5.57
CA ARG A 119 -14.48 13.78 5.85
C ARG A 119 -14.93 13.31 7.23
N THR A 120 -13.99 12.85 8.06
CA THR A 120 -14.29 12.42 9.43
C THR A 120 -13.25 12.95 10.41
N ASN A 121 -13.57 12.88 11.70
CA ASN A 121 -12.60 13.11 12.78
C ASN A 121 -11.92 11.79 13.22
N HIS A 122 -11.94 10.77 12.36
CA HIS A 122 -11.45 9.44 12.65
C HIS A 122 -10.42 9.01 11.61
N THR A 123 -9.61 8.02 11.97
CA THR A 123 -8.51 7.55 11.13
C THR A 123 -8.81 6.21 10.48
N PHE A 124 -9.61 5.34 11.12
CA PHE A 124 -9.73 3.95 10.67
C PHE A 124 -11.16 3.44 10.83
N LEU A 125 -11.76 2.98 9.73
CA LEU A 125 -13.05 2.27 9.71
C LEU A 125 -12.86 0.84 9.21
N GLY A 126 -13.69 -0.11 9.67
CA GLY A 126 -13.64 -1.49 9.22
C GLY A 126 -15.01 -2.12 8.96
N GLY A 127 -15.01 -3.14 8.11
CA GLY A 127 -16.16 -4.02 7.86
C GLY A 127 -17.38 -3.29 7.36
N VAL A 128 -18.56 -3.72 7.84
CA VAL A 128 -19.86 -3.20 7.41
C VAL A 128 -20.00 -1.68 7.59
N SER A 129 -19.37 -1.11 8.62
CA SER A 129 -19.40 0.34 8.86
C SER A 129 -18.55 1.10 7.85
N ALA A 130 -17.38 0.55 7.48
CA ALA A 130 -16.56 1.14 6.41
C ALA A 130 -17.27 1.05 5.06
N GLN A 131 -17.95 -0.07 4.78
CA GLN A 131 -18.75 -0.26 3.57
C GLN A 131 -19.86 0.79 3.49
N LYS A 132 -20.64 0.96 4.56
CA LYS A 132 -21.70 1.97 4.62
C LYS A 132 -21.16 3.38 4.41
N PHE A 133 -20.09 3.73 5.12
CA PHE A 133 -19.41 5.01 4.97
C PHE A 133 -18.97 5.26 3.52
N ALA A 134 -18.40 4.25 2.85
CA ALA A 134 -17.97 4.34 1.47
C ALA A 134 -19.12 4.75 0.55
N LEU A 135 -20.27 4.07 0.66
CA LEU A 135 -21.45 4.34 -0.17
C LEU A 135 -22.03 5.73 0.10
N GLU A 136 -22.16 6.12 1.37
CA GLU A 136 -22.65 7.45 1.77
C GLU A 136 -21.74 8.58 1.27
N ASN A 137 -20.47 8.28 1.01
CA ASN A 137 -19.47 9.23 0.52
C ASN A 137 -19.21 9.15 -0.98
N GLY A 138 -20.05 8.43 -1.73
CA GLY A 138 -20.04 8.39 -3.19
C GLY A 138 -19.06 7.38 -3.79
N ALA A 139 -18.60 6.39 -3.02
CA ALA A 139 -17.81 5.29 -3.57
C ALA A 139 -18.65 4.48 -4.57
N VAL A 140 -18.00 4.04 -5.66
CA VAL A 140 -18.64 3.21 -6.67
C VAL A 140 -18.72 1.77 -6.16
N GLN A 141 -19.95 1.32 -5.89
CA GLN A 141 -20.24 -0.09 -5.64
C GLN A 141 -20.28 -0.85 -6.95
N LEU A 142 -19.55 -1.95 -7.01
CA LEU A 142 -19.54 -2.88 -8.12
C LEU A 142 -20.56 -4.00 -7.86
N PRO A 143 -21.04 -4.69 -8.93
CA PRO A 143 -21.76 -5.93 -8.76
C PRO A 143 -20.95 -6.94 -7.96
N GLN A 144 -21.62 -7.76 -7.15
CA GLN A 144 -20.97 -8.76 -6.31
C GLN A 144 -20.02 -9.66 -7.11
N GLY A 145 -18.78 -9.79 -6.63
CA GLY A 145 -17.77 -10.65 -7.24
C GLY A 145 -17.06 -10.03 -8.45
N SER A 146 -17.33 -8.76 -8.79
CA SER A 146 -16.66 -8.05 -9.89
C SER A 146 -15.15 -7.89 -9.67
N LEU A 147 -14.68 -7.97 -8.42
CA LEU A 147 -13.25 -7.92 -8.08
C LEU A 147 -12.53 -9.26 -8.30
N VAL A 148 -13.28 -10.36 -8.47
CA VAL A 148 -12.75 -11.72 -8.57
C VAL A 148 -12.27 -12.02 -9.98
N THR A 149 -11.00 -12.41 -10.12
CA THR A 149 -10.42 -12.84 -11.40
C THR A 149 -10.28 -14.36 -11.47
N GLN A 150 -10.11 -14.89 -12.68
CA GLN A 150 -9.81 -16.32 -12.85
C GLN A 150 -8.48 -16.69 -12.17
N SER A 151 -7.46 -15.85 -12.28
CA SER A 151 -6.18 -16.07 -11.61
C SER A 151 -6.32 -16.17 -10.09
N ALA A 152 -7.20 -15.38 -9.47
CA ALA A 152 -7.43 -15.43 -8.02
C ALA A 152 -8.19 -16.71 -7.61
N ARG A 153 -9.13 -17.18 -8.44
CA ARG A 153 -9.82 -18.47 -8.24
C ARG A 153 -8.85 -19.65 -8.30
N ASP A 154 -7.97 -19.65 -9.31
CA ASP A 154 -6.98 -20.71 -9.50
C ASP A 154 -5.97 -20.75 -8.34
N ALA A 155 -5.51 -19.58 -7.87
CA ALA A 155 -4.64 -19.47 -6.70
C ALA A 155 -5.29 -20.04 -5.44
N LEU A 156 -6.58 -19.72 -5.18
CA LEU A 156 -7.29 -20.27 -4.04
C LEU A 156 -7.50 -21.79 -4.15
N ALA A 157 -7.82 -22.30 -5.35
CA ALA A 157 -7.96 -23.74 -5.57
C ALA A 157 -6.64 -24.48 -5.31
N GLN A 158 -5.52 -23.91 -5.77
CA GLN A 158 -4.19 -24.44 -5.51
C GLN A 158 -3.86 -24.42 -4.01
N PHE A 159 -4.16 -23.31 -3.32
CA PHE A 159 -3.99 -23.19 -1.87
C PHE A 159 -4.76 -24.28 -1.11
N LYS A 160 -6.05 -24.47 -1.42
CA LYS A 160 -6.90 -25.50 -0.79
C LYS A 160 -6.39 -26.92 -1.05
N LYS A 161 -5.89 -27.19 -2.26
CA LYS A 161 -5.27 -28.47 -2.60
C LYS A 161 -4.01 -28.73 -1.75
N GLN A 162 -3.12 -27.74 -1.64
CA GLN A 162 -1.90 -27.87 -0.82
C GLN A 162 -2.23 -28.09 0.65
N GLN A 163 -3.23 -27.39 1.18
CA GLN A 163 -3.69 -27.58 2.56
C GLN A 163 -4.23 -28.99 2.79
N ALA A 164 -5.03 -29.53 1.86
CA ALA A 164 -5.55 -30.90 1.94
C ALA A 164 -4.45 -31.97 1.86
N GLU A 165 -3.36 -31.68 1.14
CA GLU A 165 -2.16 -32.53 1.07
C GLU A 165 -1.27 -32.42 2.33
N GLY A 166 -1.66 -31.61 3.32
CA GLY A 166 -0.87 -31.39 4.55
C GLY A 166 0.42 -30.62 4.31
N LYS A 167 0.56 -29.94 3.17
CA LYS A 167 1.72 -29.09 2.89
C LYS A 167 1.68 -27.85 3.76
N ASP A 168 2.86 -27.36 4.11
CA ASP A 168 2.96 -26.06 4.75
C ASP A 168 2.47 -24.96 3.79
N THR A 169 1.35 -24.37 4.20
CA THR A 169 0.65 -23.26 3.56
C THR A 169 0.77 -21.99 4.39
N THR A 170 1.57 -22.01 5.46
CA THR A 170 1.85 -20.79 6.22
C THR A 170 2.64 -19.81 5.36
N TYR A 171 1.99 -18.67 5.14
CA TYR A 171 2.58 -17.39 4.73
C TYR A 171 3.52 -17.46 3.54
N ALA A 172 2.92 -17.49 2.34
CA ALA A 172 3.48 -17.00 1.07
C ALA A 172 5.00 -16.83 1.12
N THR A 173 5.69 -17.96 0.94
CA THR A 173 7.13 -18.11 0.85
C THR A 173 7.81 -16.86 0.28
N THR A 174 8.37 -16.04 1.17
CA THR A 174 9.23 -14.94 0.78
C THR A 174 10.48 -15.49 0.10
N GLU A 175 11.14 -14.71 -0.76
CA GLU A 175 12.37 -15.00 -1.53
C GLU A 175 13.53 -15.67 -0.76
N LEU A 176 13.45 -15.76 0.56
CA LEU A 176 14.46 -16.32 1.46
C LEU A 176 14.41 -17.86 1.57
N ASP A 177 13.37 -18.51 1.07
CA ASP A 177 13.26 -19.96 1.09
C ASP A 177 13.74 -20.58 -0.24
N THR A 178 14.90 -21.21 -0.20
CA THR A 178 15.57 -21.83 -1.37
C THR A 178 14.81 -23.05 -1.91
N ALA A 179 13.82 -23.57 -1.18
CA ALA A 179 12.95 -24.66 -1.61
C ALA A 179 11.83 -24.21 -2.58
N VAL A 180 11.74 -22.92 -2.92
CA VAL A 180 10.52 -22.32 -3.48
C VAL A 180 10.68 -21.81 -4.92
N LYS A 181 11.52 -22.47 -5.72
CA LYS A 181 11.64 -22.14 -7.15
C LYS A 181 10.42 -22.53 -8.00
N GLU A 182 9.46 -23.28 -7.44
CA GLU A 182 8.33 -23.85 -8.21
C GLU A 182 6.95 -23.29 -7.83
N ARG A 183 6.84 -22.34 -6.89
CA ARG A 183 5.56 -21.71 -6.56
C ARG A 183 5.48 -20.34 -7.22
N PRO A 184 4.52 -20.08 -8.12
CA PRO A 184 4.24 -18.72 -8.56
C PRO A 184 3.92 -17.89 -7.32
N GLY A 185 4.73 -16.87 -7.03
CA GLY A 185 4.45 -15.97 -5.91
C GLY A 185 3.11 -15.29 -6.12
N GLU A 186 2.40 -15.05 -5.02
CA GLU A 186 1.14 -14.33 -5.05
C GLU A 186 1.37 -12.91 -5.59
N PRO A 187 0.44 -12.36 -6.39
CA PRO A 187 0.49 -10.94 -6.69
C PRO A 187 0.54 -10.17 -5.36
N GLY A 188 1.51 -9.27 -5.20
CA GLY A 188 1.70 -8.58 -3.92
C GLY A 188 0.94 -7.27 -3.81
N THR A 189 0.84 -6.81 -2.56
CA THR A 189 0.35 -5.48 -2.16
C THR A 189 0.94 -4.37 -3.02
N VAL A 190 0.11 -3.38 -3.33
CA VAL A 190 0.52 -2.21 -4.10
C VAL A 190 0.70 -1.00 -3.22
N GLY A 191 1.55 -0.07 -3.66
CA GLY A 191 1.69 1.19 -2.94
C GLY A 191 2.47 2.23 -3.70
N ALA A 192 2.36 3.46 -3.23
CA ALA A 192 2.97 4.63 -3.80
C ALA A 192 3.49 5.57 -2.71
N VAL A 193 4.66 6.18 -2.95
CA VAL A 193 5.26 7.23 -2.12
C VAL A 193 5.55 8.41 -3.03
N ALA A 194 5.14 9.61 -2.62
CA ALA A 194 5.42 10.82 -3.39
C ALA A 194 5.95 11.95 -2.53
N ILE A 195 6.78 12.80 -3.13
CA ILE A 195 7.15 14.13 -2.63
C ILE A 195 6.81 15.17 -3.69
N ASP A 196 6.08 16.21 -3.32
CA ASP A 196 5.70 17.31 -4.22
C ASP A 196 6.75 18.43 -4.26
N ALA A 197 6.55 19.40 -5.15
CA ALA A 197 7.45 20.56 -5.30
C ALA A 197 7.58 21.44 -4.04
N LYS A 198 6.62 21.33 -3.11
CA LYS A 198 6.63 22.04 -1.81
C LYS A 198 7.33 21.22 -0.72
N GLY A 199 7.76 20.00 -1.02
CA GLY A 199 8.38 19.09 -0.07
C GLY A 199 7.38 18.32 0.79
N ASN A 200 6.08 18.33 0.46
CA ASN A 200 5.12 17.50 1.17
C ASN A 200 5.23 16.06 0.71
N ILE A 201 5.18 15.15 1.67
CA ILE A 201 5.23 13.72 1.45
C ILE A 201 3.84 13.13 1.62
N ALA A 202 3.48 12.18 0.77
CA ALA A 202 2.30 11.35 0.96
C ALA A 202 2.61 9.90 0.61
N VAL A 203 1.87 8.99 1.22
CA VAL A 203 1.98 7.54 0.99
C VAL A 203 0.60 6.93 0.90
N ALA A 204 0.42 6.00 -0.02
CA ALA A 204 -0.79 5.19 -0.20
C ALA A 204 -0.40 3.71 -0.35
N THR A 205 -1.17 2.82 0.28
CA THR A 205 -0.99 1.35 0.19
C THR A 205 -2.36 0.68 0.10
N SER A 206 -2.49 -0.35 -0.74
CA SER A 206 -3.75 -1.09 -0.93
C SER A 206 -3.47 -2.57 -1.18
N THR A 207 -4.32 -3.46 -0.63
CA THR A 207 -4.13 -4.91 -0.71
C THR A 207 -5.44 -5.70 -0.68
N GLY A 208 -5.44 -6.88 -1.31
CA GLY A 208 -6.40 -7.95 -1.05
C GLY A 208 -5.99 -8.88 0.10
N GLY A 209 -4.81 -8.69 0.69
CA GLY A 209 -4.25 -9.55 1.73
C GLY A 209 -3.55 -10.77 1.14
N ILE A 210 -3.69 -11.93 1.79
CA ILE A 210 -3.06 -13.19 1.38
C ILE A 210 -4.11 -14.20 0.93
N THR A 211 -3.76 -15.06 -0.03
CA THR A 211 -4.65 -16.09 -0.55
C THR A 211 -5.02 -17.08 0.55
N GLY A 212 -6.29 -17.44 0.63
CA GLY A 212 -6.79 -18.40 1.62
C GLY A 212 -6.85 -17.85 3.03
N LYS A 213 -6.68 -16.53 3.23
CA LYS A 213 -6.86 -15.89 4.54
C LYS A 213 -8.20 -16.28 5.17
N VAL A 214 -8.24 -16.35 6.50
CA VAL A 214 -9.50 -16.47 7.23
C VAL A 214 -10.33 -15.20 6.97
N PRO A 215 -11.66 -15.29 6.73
CA PRO A 215 -12.50 -14.12 6.55
C PRO A 215 -12.35 -13.15 7.72
N GLY A 216 -12.30 -11.85 7.43
CA GLY A 216 -12.06 -10.84 8.46
C GLY A 216 -10.60 -10.68 8.88
N ARG A 217 -9.63 -11.41 8.30
CA ARG A 217 -8.20 -11.16 8.55
C ARG A 217 -7.81 -9.78 8.05
N ILE A 218 -7.10 -9.05 8.90
CA ILE A 218 -6.54 -7.71 8.63
C ILE A 218 -5.01 -7.81 8.55
N GLY A 219 -4.41 -7.21 7.52
CA GLY A 219 -2.97 -7.16 7.32
C GLY A 219 -2.31 -5.89 7.85
N ASP A 220 -1.07 -5.67 7.39
CA ASP A 220 -0.25 -4.51 7.75
C ASP A 220 -0.71 -3.22 7.09
N THR A 221 -1.30 -3.32 5.90
CA THR A 221 -1.67 -2.17 5.06
C THR A 221 -2.42 -1.09 5.84
N PRO A 222 -3.60 -1.35 6.44
CA PRO A 222 -4.38 -0.31 7.10
C PRO A 222 -3.82 0.11 8.47
N LEU A 223 -2.73 -0.51 8.94
CA LEU A 223 -2.08 -0.20 10.22
C LEU A 223 -0.94 0.80 9.98
N LEU A 224 -1.16 2.05 10.40
CA LEU A 224 -0.16 3.11 10.27
C LEU A 224 1.13 2.74 10.99
N GLY A 225 2.26 3.01 10.34
CA GLY A 225 3.59 2.62 10.81
C GLY A 225 3.96 1.17 10.51
N CYS A 226 3.00 0.34 10.09
CA CYS A 226 3.25 -1.00 9.54
C CYS A 226 3.34 -0.92 8.01
N GLY A 227 2.18 -0.88 7.35
CA GLY A 227 2.03 -0.85 5.90
C GLY A 227 2.33 0.50 5.26
N THR A 228 1.90 1.56 5.93
CA THR A 228 1.90 2.93 5.41
C THR A 228 2.40 3.91 6.46
N TYR A 229 3.33 4.77 6.11
CA TYR A 229 3.77 5.87 6.98
C TYR A 229 4.27 7.06 6.16
N ALA A 230 3.88 8.27 6.53
CA ALA A 230 4.37 9.51 5.93
C ALA A 230 4.65 10.56 7.02
N ASP A 231 5.81 11.20 6.96
CA ASP A 231 6.17 12.33 7.82
C ASP A 231 7.10 13.25 7.03
N ASN A 232 6.73 14.53 6.87
CA ASN A 232 7.55 15.50 6.14
C ASN A 232 8.94 15.68 6.77
N LYS A 233 9.10 15.36 8.06
CA LYS A 233 10.39 15.44 8.75
C LYS A 233 11.34 14.30 8.36
N TRP A 234 10.82 13.12 8.06
CA TRP A 234 11.65 11.91 7.95
C TRP A 234 11.57 11.21 6.60
N GLY A 235 10.38 11.16 5.99
CA GLY A 235 10.16 10.41 4.76
C GLY A 235 8.80 9.72 4.70
N GLY A 236 8.58 9.02 3.58
CA GLY A 236 7.42 8.17 3.35
C GLY A 236 7.83 6.74 3.05
N VAL A 237 7.11 5.76 3.60
CA VAL A 237 7.34 4.33 3.39
C VAL A 237 6.02 3.60 3.16
N SER A 238 5.95 2.88 2.04
CA SER A 238 4.92 1.86 1.75
C SER A 238 5.58 0.49 1.75
N THR A 239 5.01 -0.48 2.46
CA THR A 239 5.57 -1.84 2.54
C THR A 239 4.72 -2.87 1.81
N THR A 240 5.36 -3.99 1.48
CA THR A 240 4.72 -5.17 0.90
C THR A 240 5.45 -6.42 1.37
N GLY A 241 4.76 -7.54 1.46
CA GLY A 241 5.31 -8.83 1.86
C GLY A 241 4.41 -9.54 2.87
N HIS A 242 5.01 -10.28 3.80
CA HIS A 242 4.26 -11.00 4.83
C HIS A 242 3.76 -10.05 5.93
N GLY A 243 2.46 -9.72 5.85
CA GLY A 243 1.82 -8.70 6.70
C GLY A 243 2.01 -8.92 8.21
N GLU A 244 1.90 -10.16 8.71
CA GLU A 244 2.06 -10.43 10.14
C GLU A 244 3.48 -10.11 10.65
N THR A 245 4.50 -10.33 9.82
CA THR A 245 5.87 -9.90 10.15
C THR A 245 6.02 -8.39 10.06
N ILE A 246 5.47 -7.75 9.03
CA ILE A 246 5.51 -6.29 8.88
C ILE A 246 4.89 -5.61 10.12
N MET A 247 3.74 -6.12 10.59
CA MET A 247 3.05 -5.66 11.79
C MET A 247 3.89 -5.85 13.06
N ARG A 248 4.49 -7.03 13.26
CA ARG A 248 5.33 -7.30 14.45
C ARG A 248 6.53 -6.36 14.58
N PHE A 249 7.00 -5.79 13.47
CA PHE A 249 8.19 -4.92 13.46
C PHE A 249 7.91 -3.44 13.20
N ASN A 250 6.65 -3.05 12.99
CA ASN A 250 6.27 -1.70 12.55
C ASN A 250 7.19 -1.21 11.41
N LEU A 251 7.29 -2.01 10.35
CA LEU A 251 8.38 -1.89 9.39
C LEU A 251 8.47 -0.50 8.73
N ALA A 252 7.34 0.12 8.36
CA ALA A 252 7.36 1.45 7.77
C ALA A 252 7.89 2.52 8.74
N GLN A 253 7.38 2.57 9.96
CA GLN A 253 7.81 3.55 10.96
C GLN A 253 9.26 3.30 11.39
N LYS A 254 9.66 2.04 11.58
CA LYS A 254 11.03 1.68 11.96
C LYS A 254 12.03 2.17 10.92
N ASN A 255 11.76 1.98 9.63
CA ASN A 255 12.63 2.50 8.57
C ASN A 255 12.65 4.03 8.51
N SER A 256 11.51 4.70 8.72
CA SER A 256 11.44 6.17 8.77
C SER A 256 12.23 6.74 9.96
N SER A 257 12.08 6.13 11.15
CA SER A 257 12.73 6.58 12.40
C SER A 257 14.24 6.34 12.48
N GLN A 258 14.82 5.42 11.70
CA GLN A 258 16.27 5.23 11.67
C GLN A 258 17.03 6.47 11.18
N TYR A 259 16.40 7.31 10.36
CA TYR A 259 16.95 8.61 9.97
C TYR A 259 17.01 9.59 11.15
N SER A 260 16.05 9.52 12.08
CA SER A 260 16.06 10.32 13.33
C SER A 260 17.24 9.97 14.24
N LEU A 261 17.62 8.69 14.33
CA LEU A 261 18.72 8.27 15.21
C LEU A 261 20.09 8.68 14.65
N ARG A 262 20.26 8.73 13.33
CA ARG A 262 21.50 9.21 12.70
C ARG A 262 21.73 10.70 12.95
N GLU A 263 20.70 11.53 12.92
CA GLU A 263 20.82 12.96 13.27
C GLU A 263 21.12 13.18 14.76
N TYR A 264 20.57 12.36 15.66
CA TYR A 264 20.84 12.45 17.10
C TYR A 264 22.29 12.09 17.45
N VAL A 265 22.89 11.12 16.75
CA VAL A 265 24.33 10.79 16.89
C VAL A 265 25.23 11.87 16.28
N SER A 266 24.80 12.54 15.20
CA SER A 266 25.55 13.66 14.62
C SER A 266 25.49 14.95 15.44
N THR A 267 24.42 15.18 16.20
CA THR A 267 24.24 16.39 17.03
C THR A 267 24.82 16.23 18.44
N SER A 268 24.98 15.00 18.92
CA SER A 268 25.62 14.68 20.19
C SER A 268 27.15 14.68 20.14
N SER A 269 27.77 14.71 18.96
CA SER A 269 29.24 14.79 18.78
C SER A 269 29.82 16.22 18.78
N HIS A 270 28.99 17.27 18.93
CA HIS A 270 29.41 18.68 18.86
C HIS A 270 29.23 19.49 20.17
N ARG A 271 29.05 18.84 21.33
CA ARG A 271 29.10 19.53 22.63
C ARG A 271 30.11 18.87 23.56
N GLY A 272 31.37 19.20 23.35
CA GLY A 272 32.49 18.79 24.19
C GLY A 272 33.66 19.78 24.12
N GLY A 273 33.37 21.08 24.15
CA GLY A 273 34.36 22.14 24.25
C GLY A 273 33.96 23.11 25.35
N MET A 274 34.20 22.72 26.60
CA MET A 274 34.05 23.61 27.74
C MET A 274 35.45 24.10 28.12
N GLN A 275 35.67 25.40 27.93
CA GLN A 275 36.82 26.15 28.42
C GLN A 275 37.09 25.81 29.89
N ARG A 276 38.37 25.64 30.22
CA ARG A 276 38.87 25.97 31.55
C ARG A 276 39.90 27.08 31.35
N ASP A 277 39.52 28.26 31.83
CA ASP A 277 40.43 29.32 32.17
C ASP A 277 41.31 28.83 33.33
N ASP A 278 42.62 28.98 33.18
CA ASP A 278 43.60 29.34 34.21
C ASP A 278 44.81 29.96 33.50
#